data_AF-A0A7V5BEH5-F1
#
_entry.id   AF-A0A7V5BEH5-F1
#
_cell.length_a   1.000
_cell.length_b   1.000
_cell.length_c   1.000
_cell.angle_alpha   90.00
_cell.angle_beta   90.00
_cell.angle_gamma   90.00
#
_symmetry.space_group_name_H-M   'P 1'
#
loop_
_entity.id
_entity.type
_entity.pdbx_description
1 polymer ?
#
loop_
_entity_poly.entity_id
_entity_poly.type
_entity_poly.pdbx_seq_one_letter_code
_entity_poly.pdbx_strand_id
1 'polypeptide(L)'
;VVFEYLLQNPNVENLLKTLLRSAQGQAFLNFVNLNESSIANFLKIPIKSLQQQIAFIAKSGIIDYRPQTENPRITFLQERVPVENLSINLEAFNFRKNRLHERITKAIQYAENKSCRSLSLIHYFGEESTQSCGICDVCLGRHQVELSSGDFERYKDKIIRILTGNPTKEKVLLESFSFKHHTKVRTTLSYLMDEGIVEKEGNTYLLHD
;
A
#
# COMPACT_ATOMS: atom_id res chain seq x y z
N VAL A 1 -35.35 -29.81 40.44
CA VAL A 1 -34.37 -29.89 39.33
C VAL A 1 -32.93 -29.70 39.80
N VAL A 2 -32.43 -28.48 40.05
CA VAL A 2 -31.02 -28.26 40.45
C VAL A 2 -30.65 -28.98 41.76
N PHE A 3 -31.51 -28.89 42.79
CA PHE A 3 -31.27 -29.51 44.09
C PHE A 3 -31.37 -31.05 44.06
N GLU A 4 -32.19 -31.59 43.17
CA GLU A 4 -32.37 -33.03 42.98
C GLU A 4 -31.19 -33.64 42.24
N TYR A 5 -30.63 -32.90 41.28
CA TYR A 5 -29.40 -33.28 40.59
C TYR A 5 -28.18 -33.31 41.51
N LEU A 6 -28.11 -32.39 42.49
CA LEU A 6 -27.07 -32.38 43.52
C LEU A 6 -27.07 -33.68 44.35
N LEU A 7 -28.24 -34.20 44.67
CA LEU A 7 -28.39 -35.45 45.43
C LEU A 7 -27.91 -36.67 44.64
N GLN A 8 -28.00 -36.65 43.31
CA GLN A 8 -27.56 -37.75 42.45
C GLN A 8 -26.08 -37.68 42.06
N ASN A 9 -25.45 -36.51 42.14
CA ASN A 9 -24.08 -36.30 41.68
C ASN A 9 -23.23 -35.51 42.69
N PRO A 10 -22.75 -36.15 43.78
CA PRO A 10 -21.96 -35.48 44.81
C PRO A 10 -20.64 -34.88 44.28
N ASN A 11 -20.08 -35.44 43.21
CA ASN A 11 -18.82 -34.97 42.61
C ASN A 11 -18.92 -33.57 41.98
N VAL A 12 -20.11 -33.11 41.59
CA VAL A 12 -20.34 -31.78 40.99
C VAL A 12 -20.98 -30.79 41.96
N GLU A 13 -21.24 -31.21 43.20
CA GLU A 13 -21.90 -30.39 44.22
C GLU A 13 -21.10 -29.13 44.55
N ASN A 14 -19.79 -29.28 44.73
CA ASN A 14 -18.91 -28.14 45.05
C ASN A 14 -18.86 -27.13 43.90
N LEU A 15 -18.81 -27.60 42.66
CA LEU A 15 -18.81 -26.74 41.48
C LEU A 15 -20.13 -25.97 41.35
N LEU A 16 -21.25 -26.67 41.45
CA LEU A 16 -22.57 -26.06 41.27
C LEU A 16 -22.89 -25.05 42.38
N LYS A 17 -22.52 -25.34 43.63
CA LYS A 17 -22.63 -24.39 44.74
C LYS A 17 -21.76 -23.15 44.52
N THR A 18 -20.53 -23.32 44.05
CA THR A 18 -19.65 -22.20 43.71
C THR A 18 -20.23 -21.35 42.58
N LEU A 19 -20.77 -21.98 41.52
CA LEU A 19 -21.42 -21.29 40.41
C LEU A 19 -22.66 -20.50 40.86
N LEU A 20 -23.51 -21.10 41.70
CA LEU A 20 -24.69 -20.44 42.26
C LEU A 20 -24.30 -19.24 43.14
N ARG A 21 -23.21 -19.35 43.89
CA ARG A 21 -22.68 -18.25 44.72
C ARG A 21 -22.05 -17.14 43.89
N SER A 22 -21.31 -17.48 42.83
CA SER A 22 -20.66 -16.48 41.98
C SER A 22 -21.64 -15.74 41.08
N ALA A 23 -22.68 -16.43 40.59
CA ALA A 23 -23.63 -15.85 39.65
C ALA A 23 -24.87 -15.22 40.31
N GLN A 24 -24.95 -15.21 41.65
CA GLN A 24 -25.90 -14.45 42.47
C GLN A 24 -27.34 -14.41 41.93
N GLY A 25 -27.91 -15.57 41.59
CA GLY A 25 -29.27 -15.70 41.06
C GLY A 25 -29.50 -15.16 39.65
N GLN A 26 -28.62 -14.31 39.12
CA GLN A 26 -28.71 -13.73 37.78
C GLN A 26 -28.47 -14.76 36.67
N ALA A 27 -27.74 -15.84 36.96
CA ALA A 27 -27.54 -16.96 36.03
C ALA A 27 -28.85 -17.67 35.60
N PHE A 28 -29.96 -17.49 36.34
CA PHE A 28 -31.26 -18.04 35.94
C PHE A 28 -32.02 -17.14 34.97
N LEU A 29 -31.66 -15.85 34.91
CA LEU A 29 -32.37 -14.85 34.10
C LEU A 29 -31.57 -14.46 32.85
N ASN A 30 -30.25 -14.37 32.95
CA ASN A 30 -29.36 -13.89 31.89
C ASN A 30 -28.05 -14.70 31.84
N PHE A 31 -27.36 -14.62 30.70
CA PHE A 31 -25.98 -15.10 30.60
C PHE A 31 -25.06 -14.26 31.50
N VAL A 32 -24.27 -14.93 32.33
CA VAL A 32 -23.31 -14.30 33.25
C VAL A 32 -21.89 -14.60 32.77
N ASN A 33 -21.06 -13.56 32.72
CA ASN A 33 -19.63 -13.74 32.44
C ASN A 33 -18.96 -14.39 33.66
N LEU A 34 -18.37 -15.57 33.45
CA LEU A 34 -17.63 -16.30 34.46
C LEU A 34 -16.15 -16.33 34.10
N ASN A 35 -15.29 -16.05 35.09
CA ASN A 35 -13.86 -16.25 34.94
C ASN A 35 -13.51 -17.68 35.36
N GLU A 36 -13.29 -18.55 34.37
CA GLU A 36 -12.97 -19.98 34.58
C GLU A 36 -11.70 -20.15 35.42
N SER A 37 -10.68 -19.30 35.21
CA SER A 37 -9.42 -19.34 35.97
C SER A 37 -9.64 -19.04 37.45
N SER A 38 -10.49 -18.06 37.79
CA SER A 38 -10.82 -17.75 39.18
C SER A 38 -11.56 -18.89 39.87
N ILE A 39 -12.47 -19.56 39.17
CA ILE A 39 -13.24 -20.70 39.71
C ILE A 39 -12.33 -21.93 39.89
N ALA A 40 -11.45 -22.20 38.92
CA ALA A 40 -10.48 -23.29 39.00
C ALA A 40 -9.54 -23.11 40.19
N ASN A 41 -9.05 -21.89 40.43
CA ASN A 41 -8.21 -21.56 41.58
C ASN A 41 -8.94 -21.74 42.91
N PHE A 42 -10.20 -21.32 42.99
CA PHE A 42 -11.01 -21.48 44.21
C PHE A 42 -11.27 -22.96 44.54
N LEU A 43 -11.57 -23.77 43.53
CA LEU A 43 -11.83 -25.20 43.68
C LEU A 43 -10.55 -26.05 43.76
N LYS A 44 -9.36 -25.45 43.55
CA LYS A 44 -8.05 -26.12 43.50
C LYS A 44 -8.00 -27.28 42.50
N ILE A 45 -8.64 -27.11 41.34
CA ILE A 45 -8.65 -28.09 40.25
C ILE A 45 -8.05 -27.50 38.97
N PRO A 46 -7.47 -28.32 38.08
CA PRO A 46 -6.98 -27.82 36.80
C PRO A 46 -8.13 -27.32 35.92
N ILE A 47 -7.91 -26.24 35.18
CA ILE A 47 -8.92 -25.60 34.30
C ILE A 47 -9.56 -26.62 33.33
N LYS A 48 -8.78 -27.54 32.77
CA LYS A 48 -9.31 -28.61 31.90
C LYS A 48 -10.35 -29.50 32.61
N SER A 49 -10.11 -29.85 33.87
CA SER A 49 -11.06 -30.64 34.67
C SER A 49 -12.32 -29.84 34.99
N LEU A 50 -12.18 -28.53 35.26
CA LEU A 50 -13.32 -27.64 35.44
C LEU A 50 -14.19 -27.60 34.18
N GLN A 51 -13.59 -27.39 33.01
CA GLN A 51 -14.30 -27.35 31.72
C GLN A 51 -15.04 -28.67 31.43
N GLN A 52 -14.41 -29.82 31.73
CA GLN A 52 -15.05 -31.13 31.58
C GLN A 52 -16.27 -31.29 32.51
N GLN A 53 -16.15 -30.87 33.77
CA GLN A 53 -17.26 -30.94 34.73
C GLN A 53 -18.41 -30.00 34.34
N ILE A 54 -18.11 -28.77 33.90
CA ILE A 54 -19.12 -27.82 33.40
C ILE A 54 -19.81 -28.39 32.15
N ALA A 55 -19.04 -28.95 31.21
CA ALA A 55 -19.60 -29.59 30.01
C ALA A 55 -20.48 -30.80 30.35
N PHE A 56 -20.15 -31.56 31.39
CA PHE A 56 -20.99 -32.65 31.90
C PHE A 56 -22.33 -32.14 32.45
N ILE A 57 -22.30 -31.08 33.27
CA ILE A 57 -23.52 -30.44 33.79
C ILE A 57 -24.34 -29.82 32.64
N ALA A 58 -23.68 -29.23 31.63
CA ALA A 58 -24.36 -28.69 30.47
C ALA A 58 -25.07 -29.79 29.64
N LYS A 59 -24.42 -30.95 29.46
CA LYS A 59 -25.03 -32.11 28.80
C LYS A 59 -26.26 -32.66 29.53
N SER A 60 -26.31 -32.55 30.86
CA SER A 60 -27.51 -32.89 31.64
C SER A 60 -28.65 -31.88 31.52
N GLY A 61 -28.47 -30.80 30.74
CA GLY A 61 -29.51 -29.79 30.49
C GLY A 61 -29.74 -28.82 31.65
N ILE A 62 -28.80 -28.71 32.58
CA ILE A 62 -28.95 -27.88 33.79
C ILE A 62 -28.42 -26.46 33.58
N ILE A 63 -27.37 -26.31 32.78
CA ILE A 63 -26.76 -25.02 32.46
C ILE A 63 -26.50 -24.92 30.95
N ASP A 64 -26.62 -23.73 30.39
CA ASP A 64 -26.07 -23.42 29.07
C ASP A 64 -24.67 -22.83 29.25
N TYR A 65 -23.67 -23.49 28.67
CA TYR A 65 -22.27 -23.12 28.83
C TYR A 65 -21.65 -22.75 27.48
N ARG A 66 -21.17 -21.52 27.39
CA ARG A 66 -20.40 -21.01 26.26
C ARG A 66 -18.93 -20.87 26.69
N PRO A 67 -18.04 -21.76 26.24
CA PRO A 67 -16.64 -21.72 26.65
C PRO A 67 -15.96 -20.43 26.20
N GLN A 68 -14.99 -19.98 26.98
CA GLN A 68 -14.13 -18.87 26.58
C GLN A 68 -13.37 -19.26 25.30
N THR A 69 -13.50 -18.44 24.26
CA THR A 69 -12.74 -18.62 23.01
C THR A 69 -11.41 -17.88 23.10
N GLU A 70 -10.31 -18.58 22.84
CA GLU A 70 -8.95 -18.01 22.69
C GLU A 70 -8.74 -17.27 21.35
N ASN A 71 -9.77 -17.21 20.50
CA ASN A 71 -9.66 -16.52 19.22
C ASN A 71 -9.41 -15.02 19.43
N PRO A 72 -8.52 -14.41 18.63
CA PRO A 72 -8.27 -12.97 18.72
C PRO A 72 -9.57 -12.21 18.46
N ARG A 73 -9.90 -11.29 19.38
CA ARG A 73 -11.07 -10.42 19.26
C ARG A 73 -10.61 -8.98 19.06
N ILE A 74 -11.24 -8.30 18.12
CA ILE A 74 -11.13 -6.84 17.99
C ILE A 74 -12.22 -6.25 18.87
N THR A 75 -11.81 -5.53 19.91
CA THR A 75 -12.72 -4.80 20.79
C THR A 75 -12.61 -3.32 20.45
N PHE A 76 -13.73 -2.71 20.07
CA PHE A 76 -13.81 -1.26 19.98
C PHE A 76 -13.86 -0.71 21.41
N LEU A 77 -12.90 0.14 21.75
CA LEU A 77 -12.82 0.77 23.08
C LEU A 77 -13.87 1.87 23.28
N GLN A 78 -14.52 2.28 22.19
CA GLN A 78 -15.48 3.36 22.16
C GLN A 78 -16.79 2.86 21.55
N GLU A 79 -17.90 3.39 22.07
CA GLU A 79 -19.22 3.13 21.52
C GLU A 79 -19.36 3.73 20.12
N ARG A 80 -20.20 3.10 19.29
CA ARG A 80 -20.52 3.63 17.98
C ARG A 80 -21.40 4.86 18.13
N VAL A 81 -20.92 6.01 17.65
CA VAL A 81 -21.71 7.25 17.63
C VAL A 81 -22.80 7.16 16.54
N PRO A 82 -24.08 7.40 16.87
CA PRO A 82 -25.16 7.52 15.88
C PRO A 82 -24.88 8.64 14.87
N VAL A 83 -25.38 8.51 13.64
CA VAL A 83 -25.10 9.48 12.55
C VAL A 83 -25.61 10.87 12.91
N GLU A 84 -26.71 10.94 13.65
CA GLU A 84 -27.36 12.18 14.10
C GLU A 84 -26.47 12.97 15.07
N ASN A 85 -25.59 12.27 15.80
CA ASN A 85 -24.69 12.85 16.80
C ASN A 85 -23.24 12.98 16.29
N LEU A 86 -22.99 12.69 15.02
CA LEU A 86 -21.66 12.76 14.42
C LEU A 86 -21.32 14.22 14.06
N SER A 87 -20.47 14.86 14.88
CA SER A 87 -19.92 16.18 14.56
C SER A 87 -18.55 16.04 13.89
N ILE A 88 -18.47 16.44 12.62
CA ILE A 88 -17.21 16.50 11.88
C ILE A 88 -16.77 17.96 11.82
N ASN A 89 -15.54 18.24 12.25
CA ASN A 89 -14.93 19.55 12.03
C ASN A 89 -14.60 19.71 10.53
N LEU A 90 -15.56 20.26 9.78
CA LEU A 90 -15.45 20.48 8.33
C LEU A 90 -14.34 21.48 7.98
N GLU A 91 -14.07 22.45 8.83
CA GLU A 91 -13.00 23.43 8.61
C GLU A 91 -11.63 22.75 8.63
N ALA A 92 -11.35 21.97 9.67
CA ALA A 92 -10.11 21.20 9.78
C ALA A 92 -9.99 20.14 8.67
N PHE A 93 -11.11 19.52 8.28
CA PHE A 93 -11.16 18.58 7.16
C PHE A 93 -10.80 19.27 5.84
N ASN A 94 -11.43 20.39 5.52
CA ASN A 94 -11.19 21.15 4.30
C ASN A 94 -9.77 21.71 4.26
N PHE A 95 -9.23 22.18 5.38
CA PHE A 95 -7.84 22.60 5.49
C PHE A 95 -6.87 21.48 5.10
N ARG A 96 -7.05 20.27 5.65
CA ARG A 96 -6.23 19.09 5.31
C ARG A 96 -6.39 18.69 3.85
N LYS A 97 -7.62 18.73 3.33
CA LYS A 97 -7.92 18.42 1.93
C LYS A 97 -7.22 19.38 0.97
N ASN A 98 -7.28 20.68 1.24
CA ASN A 98 -6.65 21.70 0.42
C ASN A 98 -5.13 21.55 0.43
N ARG A 99 -4.52 21.34 1.61
CA ARG A 99 -3.08 21.09 1.72
C ARG A 99 -2.64 19.83 0.95
N LEU A 100 -3.44 18.77 0.97
CA LEU A 100 -3.17 17.57 0.18
C LEU A 100 -3.23 17.87 -1.33
N HIS A 101 -4.24 18.61 -1.76
CA HIS A 101 -4.41 19.02 -3.15
C HIS A 101 -3.22 19.86 -3.64
N GLU A 102 -2.76 20.82 -2.84
CA GLU A 102 -1.57 21.64 -3.15
C GLU A 102 -0.31 20.77 -3.29
N ARG A 103 -0.09 19.81 -2.38
CA ARG A 103 1.07 18.89 -2.45
C ARG A 103 1.06 18.05 -3.72
N ILE A 104 -0.10 17.51 -4.10
CA ILE A 104 -0.25 16.73 -5.34
C ILE A 104 0.01 17.62 -6.55
N THR A 105 -0.55 18.83 -6.56
CA THR A 105 -0.33 19.79 -7.64
C THR A 105 1.15 20.13 -7.80
N LYS A 106 1.88 20.31 -6.69
CA LYS A 106 3.34 20.55 -6.70
C LYS A 106 4.12 19.33 -7.21
N ALA A 107 3.70 18.12 -6.89
CA ALA A 107 4.32 16.89 -7.41
C ALA A 107 4.11 16.74 -8.93
N ILE A 108 2.91 17.06 -9.43
CA ILE A 108 2.62 17.10 -10.88
C ILE A 108 3.49 18.15 -11.56
N GLN A 109 3.54 19.38 -11.02
CA GLN A 109 4.41 20.44 -11.52
C GLN A 109 5.88 20.01 -11.56
N TYR A 110 6.37 19.31 -10.53
CA TYR A 110 7.72 18.76 -10.52
C TYR A 110 7.94 17.77 -11.66
N ALA A 111 6.95 16.92 -11.96
CA ALA A 111 7.03 15.90 -13.00
C ALA A 111 7.00 16.48 -14.42
N GLU A 112 6.12 17.45 -14.68
CA GLU A 112 5.80 17.97 -16.02
C GLU A 112 6.64 19.18 -16.43
N ASN A 113 7.09 20.01 -15.48
CA ASN A 113 7.80 21.24 -15.82
C ASN A 113 9.17 20.94 -16.42
N LYS A 114 9.51 21.68 -17.49
CA LYS A 114 10.84 21.64 -18.14
C LYS A 114 11.86 22.56 -17.44
N SER A 115 11.69 22.84 -16.15
CA SER A 115 12.66 23.57 -15.34
C SER A 115 13.61 22.61 -14.62
N CYS A 116 14.78 23.11 -14.20
CA CYS A 116 15.76 22.30 -13.48
C CYS A 116 15.12 21.61 -12.26
N ARG A 117 15.13 20.27 -12.21
CA ARG A 117 14.48 19.49 -11.14
C ARG A 117 14.96 19.90 -9.75
N SER A 118 16.27 20.05 -9.59
CA SER A 118 16.85 20.45 -8.31
C SER A 118 16.42 21.84 -7.89
N LEU A 119 16.26 22.77 -8.85
CA LEU A 119 15.78 24.12 -8.58
C LEU A 119 14.33 24.10 -8.11
N SER A 120 13.48 23.27 -8.73
CA SER A 120 12.10 23.07 -8.29
C SER A 120 12.01 22.53 -6.86
N LEU A 121 12.93 21.65 -6.45
CA LEU A 121 12.98 21.12 -5.08
C LEU A 121 13.41 22.19 -4.08
N ILE A 122 14.46 22.95 -4.38
CA ILE A 122 14.94 24.06 -3.54
C ILE A 122 13.79 25.04 -3.27
N HIS A 123 13.09 25.49 -4.32
CA HIS A 123 11.94 26.37 -4.17
C HIS A 123 10.78 25.74 -3.42
N TYR A 124 10.53 24.44 -3.57
CA TYR A 124 9.48 23.74 -2.83
C TYR A 124 9.73 23.75 -1.32
N PHE A 125 11.00 23.70 -0.89
CA PHE A 125 11.39 23.80 0.52
C PHE A 125 11.53 25.25 1.03
N GLY A 126 11.22 26.24 0.19
CA GLY A 126 11.25 27.66 0.56
C GLY A 126 12.61 28.31 0.44
N GLU A 127 13.57 27.65 -0.21
CA GLU A 127 14.88 28.22 -0.49
C GLU A 127 14.88 28.94 -1.85
N GLU A 128 15.64 30.02 -1.93
CA GLU A 128 15.82 30.77 -3.18
C GLU A 128 17.16 30.40 -3.81
N SER A 129 17.12 30.02 -5.08
CA SER A 129 18.30 29.84 -5.91
C SER A 129 17.94 30.21 -7.34
N THR A 130 18.95 30.59 -8.12
CA THR A 130 18.82 30.87 -9.56
C THR A 130 19.76 30.00 -10.38
N GLN A 131 20.59 29.18 -9.73
CA GLN A 131 21.60 28.36 -10.38
C GLN A 131 21.01 27.01 -10.80
N SER A 132 21.13 26.70 -12.10
CA SER A 132 20.79 25.38 -12.62
C SER A 132 21.78 24.33 -12.13
N CYS A 133 21.30 23.12 -11.79
CA CYS A 133 22.15 22.08 -11.20
C CYS A 133 23.14 21.43 -12.19
N GLY A 134 22.90 21.52 -13.50
CA GLY A 134 23.76 20.91 -14.53
C GLY A 134 23.71 19.37 -14.64
N ILE A 135 23.07 18.67 -13.69
CA ILE A 135 23.11 17.20 -13.59
C ILE A 135 21.74 16.50 -13.78
N CYS A 136 20.62 17.23 -13.77
CA CYS A 136 19.29 16.63 -13.95
C CYS A 136 18.96 16.37 -15.43
N ASP A 137 17.94 15.55 -15.67
CA ASP A 137 17.41 15.20 -16.99
C ASP A 137 17.08 16.44 -17.86
N VAL A 138 16.55 17.49 -17.24
CA VAL A 138 16.25 18.77 -17.91
C VAL A 138 17.52 19.54 -18.26
N CYS A 139 18.46 19.69 -17.32
CA CYS A 139 19.72 20.43 -17.54
C CYS A 139 20.64 19.75 -18.55
N LEU A 140 20.64 18.42 -18.58
CA LEU A 140 21.43 17.61 -19.52
C LEU A 140 20.86 17.63 -20.95
N GLY A 141 19.75 18.33 -21.19
CA GLY A 141 19.19 18.47 -22.53
C GLY A 141 18.69 17.15 -23.12
N ARG A 142 18.40 16.13 -22.29
CA ARG A 142 17.80 14.86 -22.77
C ARG A 142 16.41 15.07 -23.41
N HIS A 143 15.84 16.27 -23.28
CA HIS A 143 14.61 16.74 -23.93
C HIS A 143 14.81 17.91 -24.92
N GLN A 144 16.05 18.28 -25.27
CA GLN A 144 16.35 19.52 -26.03
C GLN A 144 16.46 19.37 -27.55
N VAL A 145 16.07 18.23 -28.12
CA VAL A 145 15.76 18.22 -29.54
C VAL A 145 14.26 18.13 -29.69
N GLU A 146 13.63 19.28 -29.93
CA GLU A 146 12.28 19.35 -30.48
C GLU A 146 12.28 18.72 -31.87
N LEU A 147 12.29 17.39 -31.89
CA LEU A 147 11.89 16.59 -33.02
C LEU A 147 10.36 16.61 -32.99
N SER A 148 9.77 17.40 -33.87
CA SER A 148 8.36 17.19 -34.25
C SER A 148 8.21 15.73 -34.68
N SER A 149 7.08 15.10 -34.35
CA SER A 149 6.81 13.70 -34.74
C SER A 149 6.97 13.48 -36.25
N GLY A 150 6.61 14.48 -37.07
CA GLY A 150 6.81 14.45 -38.52
C GLY A 150 8.26 14.61 -38.97
N ASP A 151 9.09 15.33 -38.21
CA ASP A 151 10.53 15.43 -38.47
C ASP A 151 11.22 14.12 -38.12
N PHE A 152 10.83 13.49 -37.01
CA PHE A 152 11.39 12.22 -36.55
C PHE A 152 11.17 11.10 -37.58
N GLU A 153 9.95 10.89 -38.06
CA GLU A 153 9.66 9.86 -39.08
C GLU A 153 10.42 10.11 -40.38
N ARG A 154 10.57 11.38 -40.81
CA ARG A 154 11.38 11.71 -41.99
C ARG A 154 12.85 11.35 -41.84
N TYR A 155 13.44 11.61 -40.66
CA TYR A 155 14.83 11.23 -40.41
C TYR A 155 14.96 9.71 -40.27
N LYS A 156 14.04 9.05 -39.58
CA LYS A 156 13.99 7.59 -39.42
C LYS A 156 13.93 6.88 -40.78
N ASP A 157 12.98 7.23 -41.63
CA ASP A 157 12.83 6.64 -42.97
C ASP A 157 14.10 6.81 -43.81
N LYS A 158 14.71 8.01 -43.74
CA LYS A 158 15.91 8.30 -44.52
C LYS A 158 17.13 7.56 -43.96
N ILE A 159 17.29 7.45 -42.64
CA ILE A 159 18.36 6.67 -41.99
C ILE A 159 18.21 5.19 -42.35
N ILE A 160 17.00 4.62 -42.23
CA ILE A 160 16.73 3.22 -42.58
C ILE A 160 17.06 2.96 -44.05
N ARG A 161 16.63 3.83 -44.98
CA ARG A 161 16.95 3.71 -46.42
C ARG A 161 18.44 3.72 -46.73
N ILE A 162 19.23 4.51 -45.98
CA ILE A 162 20.68 4.56 -46.17
C ILE A 162 21.32 3.27 -45.64
N LEU A 163 20.86 2.77 -44.49
CA LEU A 163 21.40 1.57 -43.86
C LEU A 163 20.93 0.26 -44.51
N THR A 164 19.81 0.24 -45.25
CA THR A 164 19.38 -0.94 -46.02
C THR A 164 20.30 -1.23 -47.21
N GLY A 165 21.03 -0.21 -47.69
CA GLY A 165 21.90 -0.33 -48.86
C GLY A 165 23.29 -0.89 -48.54
N ASN A 166 23.90 -0.49 -47.42
CA ASN A 166 25.19 -0.97 -46.91
C ASN A 166 25.45 -0.44 -45.48
N PRO A 167 26.27 -1.13 -44.66
CA PRO A 167 26.80 -0.59 -43.40
C PRO A 167 27.54 0.73 -43.63
N THR A 168 27.19 1.79 -42.90
CA THR A 168 27.82 3.12 -43.11
C THR A 168 28.45 3.68 -41.84
N LYS A 169 29.54 4.44 -42.00
CA LYS A 169 30.21 5.15 -40.90
C LYS A 169 29.44 6.42 -40.53
N GLU A 170 29.53 6.85 -39.26
CA GLU A 170 28.83 8.06 -38.76
C GLU A 170 29.06 9.30 -39.66
N LYS A 171 30.31 9.52 -40.09
CA LYS A 171 30.67 10.67 -40.92
C LYS A 171 29.92 10.68 -42.26
N VAL A 172 29.87 9.54 -42.93
CA VAL A 172 29.20 9.39 -44.24
C VAL A 172 27.69 9.52 -44.07
N LEU A 173 27.15 8.97 -42.98
CA LEU A 173 25.73 9.11 -42.67
C LEU A 173 25.36 10.58 -42.42
N LEU A 174 26.15 11.32 -41.64
CA LEU A 174 25.91 12.74 -41.38
C LEU A 174 26.09 13.61 -42.64
N GLU A 175 27.05 13.30 -43.52
CA GLU A 175 27.25 14.01 -44.79
C GLU A 175 26.04 13.90 -45.75
N SER A 176 25.21 12.87 -45.62
CA SER A 176 23.96 12.73 -46.38
C SER A 176 22.84 13.68 -45.93
N PHE A 177 23.05 14.43 -44.84
CA PHE A 177 22.15 15.44 -44.30
C PHE A 177 22.85 16.81 -44.25
N SER A 178 22.05 17.87 -44.43
CA SER A 178 22.57 19.23 -44.24
C SER A 178 23.04 19.44 -42.79
N PHE A 179 24.11 20.21 -42.61
CA PHE A 179 24.72 20.52 -41.31
C PHE A 179 23.72 20.96 -40.24
N LYS A 180 22.67 21.70 -40.64
CA LYS A 180 21.59 22.17 -39.75
C LYS A 180 20.79 21.04 -39.09
N HIS A 181 20.84 19.83 -39.65
CA HIS A 181 20.09 18.67 -39.18
C HIS A 181 20.96 17.65 -38.44
N HIS A 182 22.28 17.83 -38.35
CA HIS A 182 23.19 16.85 -37.74
C HIS A 182 22.85 16.55 -36.29
N THR A 183 22.45 17.57 -35.52
CA THR A 183 22.01 17.40 -34.13
C THR A 183 20.74 16.55 -34.05
N LYS A 184 19.73 16.85 -34.87
CA LYS A 184 18.47 16.09 -34.95
C LYS A 184 18.70 14.64 -35.39
N VAL A 185 19.54 14.43 -36.41
CA VAL A 185 19.89 13.10 -36.92
C VAL A 185 20.61 12.27 -35.87
N ARG A 186 21.55 12.85 -35.10
CA ARG A 186 22.19 12.13 -33.99
C ARG A 186 21.20 11.72 -32.91
N THR A 187 20.23 12.58 -32.58
CA THR A 187 19.19 12.24 -31.60
C THR A 187 18.28 11.13 -32.11
N THR A 188 17.85 11.19 -33.37
CA THR A 188 17.08 10.09 -33.99
C THR A 188 17.88 8.79 -34.02
N LEU A 189 19.16 8.85 -34.33
CA LEU A 189 20.04 7.68 -34.36
C LEU A 189 20.27 7.09 -32.96
N SER A 190 20.42 7.93 -31.93
CA SER A 190 20.44 7.48 -30.52
C SER A 190 19.17 6.72 -30.16
N TYR A 191 18.01 7.28 -30.52
CA TYR A 191 16.73 6.63 -30.26
C TYR A 191 16.59 5.29 -31.00
N LEU A 192 17.03 5.19 -32.25
CA LEU A 192 16.99 3.94 -33.02
C LEU A 192 17.94 2.86 -32.46
N MET A 193 19.04 3.24 -31.83
CA MET A 193 19.91 2.32 -31.09
C MET A 193 19.26 1.86 -29.78
N ASP A 194 18.63 2.78 -29.04
CA ASP A 194 17.93 2.46 -27.79
C ASP A 194 16.74 1.50 -28.02
N GLU A 195 16.04 1.61 -29.16
CA GLU A 195 14.96 0.71 -29.59
C GLU A 195 15.46 -0.59 -30.25
N GLY A 196 16.78 -0.77 -30.42
CA GLY A 196 17.36 -1.97 -31.02
C GLY A 196 17.16 -2.12 -32.53
N ILE A 197 16.79 -1.06 -33.25
CA ILE A 197 16.59 -1.08 -34.72
C ILE A 197 17.92 -0.92 -35.45
N VAL A 198 18.86 -0.18 -34.86
CA VAL A 198 20.19 0.08 -35.42
C VAL A 198 21.25 -0.39 -34.43
N GLU A 199 22.18 -1.23 -34.88
CA GLU A 199 23.31 -1.69 -34.08
C GLU A 199 24.60 -0.98 -34.51
N LYS A 200 25.47 -0.74 -33.53
CA LYS A 200 26.77 -0.12 -33.76
C LYS A 200 27.89 -1.14 -33.56
N GLU A 201 28.41 -1.66 -34.67
CA GLU A 201 29.65 -2.43 -34.67
C GLU A 201 30.85 -1.50 -34.89
N GLY A 202 31.58 -1.21 -33.82
CA GLY A 202 32.77 -0.35 -33.87
C GLY A 202 32.45 1.08 -34.30
N ASN A 203 32.75 1.44 -35.55
CA ASN A 203 32.52 2.77 -36.12
C ASN A 203 31.54 2.78 -37.30
N THR A 204 30.81 1.67 -37.48
CA THR A 204 29.81 1.45 -38.52
C THR A 204 28.45 1.17 -37.89
N TYR A 205 27.40 1.72 -38.50
CA TYR A 205 26.01 1.48 -38.14
C TYR A 205 25.41 0.45 -39.10
N LEU A 206 24.63 -0.47 -38.54
CA LEU A 206 23.98 -1.60 -39.19
C LEU A 206 22.49 -1.58 -38.82
N LEU A 207 21.62 -2.05 -39.71
CA LEU A 207 20.26 -2.40 -39.30
C LEU A 207 20.31 -3.75 -38.57
N HIS A 208 19.67 -3.81 -37.42
CA HIS A 208 19.43 -5.06 -36.72
C HIS A 208 18.22 -5.75 -37.37
N ASP A 209 18.32 -7.05 -37.64
CA ASP A 209 17.21 -7.89 -38.13
C ASP A 209 16.17 -8.18 -37.04
#